data_AF-A0AAU7FL53-F1
#
_entry.id   AF-A0AAU7FL53-F1
#
_cell.length_a   1.000
_cell.length_b   1.000
_cell.length_c   1.000
_cell.angle_alpha   90.00
_cell.angle_beta   90.00
_cell.angle_gamma   90.00
#
_symmetry.space_group_name_H-M   'P 1'
#
loop_
_entity.id
_entity.type
_entity.pdbx_description
1 polymer ?
#
loop_
_entity_poly.entity_id
_entity_poly.type
_entity_poly.pdbx_seq_one_letter_code
_entity_poly.pdbx_strand_id
1 'polypeptide(L)'
;MAKTLSDIKRSLDGNLGKRLTLKANGGRRKTIERSGILAETYPSVFVIQLDQDENSFERVSYSYADILTETVELTFDDTASSVAY
;
A
#
# COMPACT_ATOMS: atom_id res chain seq x y z
N MET A 1 2.44 7.45 -20.37
CA MET A 1 1.87 8.58 -19.59
C MET A 1 2.56 8.60 -18.24
N ALA A 2 3.00 9.77 -17.77
CA ALA A 2 3.56 9.88 -16.42
C ALA A 2 2.43 9.69 -15.40
N LYS A 3 2.64 8.83 -14.39
CA LYS A 3 1.73 8.77 -13.22
C LYS A 3 1.89 10.06 -12.43
N THR A 4 0.78 10.74 -12.13
CA THR A 4 0.80 11.85 -11.17
C THR A 4 0.51 11.35 -9.76
N LEU A 5 0.87 12.13 -8.73
CA LEU A 5 0.51 11.82 -7.35
C LEU A 5 -1.02 11.71 -7.17
N SER A 6 -1.77 12.52 -7.91
CA SER A 6 -3.24 12.51 -7.92
C SER A 6 -3.80 11.19 -8.48
N ASP A 7 -3.17 10.62 -9.51
CA ASP A 7 -3.58 9.33 -10.08
C ASP A 7 -3.30 8.19 -9.10
N ILE A 8 -2.13 8.22 -8.44
CA ILE A 8 -1.77 7.25 -7.41
C ILE A 8 -2.76 7.31 -6.25
N LYS A 9 -3.06 8.51 -5.74
CA LYS A 9 -4.06 8.70 -4.69
C LYS A 9 -5.42 8.13 -5.10
N ARG A 10 -5.92 8.49 -6.29
CA ARG A 10 -7.23 8.01 -6.77
C ARG A 10 -7.27 6.49 -6.88
N SER A 11 -6.17 5.87 -7.31
CA SER A 11 -6.04 4.41 -7.33
C SER A 11 -6.10 3.80 -5.94
N LEU A 12 -5.48 4.43 -4.94
CA LEU A 12 -5.51 3.95 -3.55
C LEU A 12 -6.88 4.15 -2.91
N ASP A 13 -7.53 5.29 -3.13
CA ASP A 13 -8.89 5.55 -2.64
C ASP A 13 -9.87 4.44 -3.09
N GLY A 14 -9.72 3.93 -4.33
CA GLY A 14 -10.54 2.84 -4.87
C GLY A 14 -10.22 1.44 -4.31
N ASN A 15 -9.17 1.31 -3.49
CA ASN A 15 -8.76 0.06 -2.86
C ASN A 15 -8.74 0.14 -1.33
N LEU A 16 -9.36 1.17 -0.73
CA LEU A 16 -9.57 1.25 0.71
C LEU A 16 -10.25 0.00 1.26
N GLY A 17 -9.76 -0.50 2.39
CA GLY A 17 -10.23 -1.72 3.04
C GLY A 17 -9.76 -3.02 2.39
N LYS A 18 -9.02 -2.98 1.27
CA LYS A 18 -8.48 -4.18 0.64
C LYS A 18 -7.16 -4.61 1.25
N ARG A 19 -6.92 -5.91 1.22
CA ARG A 19 -5.67 -6.54 1.61
C ARG A 19 -4.60 -6.31 0.55
N LEU A 20 -3.38 -6.11 1.00
CA LEU A 20 -2.23 -5.87 0.15
C LEU A 20 -0.94 -6.37 0.79
N THR A 21 0.04 -6.58 -0.07
CA THR A 21 1.45 -6.74 0.29
C THR A 21 2.20 -5.45 -0.05
N LEU A 22 2.85 -4.89 0.96
CA LEU A 22 3.75 -3.75 0.89
C LEU A 22 5.18 -4.24 0.79
N LYS A 23 5.93 -3.71 -0.18
CA LYS A 23 7.38 -3.88 -0.27
C LYS A 23 8.07 -2.51 -0.20
N ALA A 24 8.90 -2.29 0.80
CA ALA A 24 9.60 -1.02 1.03
C ALA A 24 11.12 -1.19 0.95
N ASN A 25 11.79 -0.30 0.21
CA ASN A 25 13.23 -0.30 -0.01
C ASN A 25 13.94 0.58 1.06
N GLY A 26 14.41 -0.04 2.13
CA GLY A 26 15.00 0.63 3.30
C GLY A 26 16.50 0.98 3.20
N GLY A 27 17.08 0.99 1.99
CA GLY A 27 18.49 1.38 1.77
C GLY A 27 19.36 0.30 1.12
N ARG A 28 20.67 0.28 1.41
CA ARG A 28 21.75 -0.38 0.63
C ARG A 28 21.64 -1.89 0.36
N ARG A 29 20.63 -2.58 0.89
CA ARG A 29 20.33 -4.00 0.60
C ARG A 29 19.12 -4.56 1.37
N LYS A 30 18.35 -3.72 2.04
CA LYS A 30 17.22 -4.16 2.88
C LYS A 30 15.91 -3.84 2.19
N THR A 31 15.25 -4.90 1.73
CA THR A 31 13.86 -4.88 1.29
C THR A 31 13.03 -5.43 2.44
N ILE A 32 11.98 -4.70 2.83
CA ILE A 32 11.02 -5.14 3.84
C ILE A 32 9.72 -5.45 3.11
N GLU A 33 9.18 -6.64 3.31
CA GLU A 33 7.91 -7.08 2.74
C GLU A 33 6.94 -7.40 3.86
N ARG A 34 5.77 -6.75 3.87
CA ARG A 34 4.75 -6.84 4.93
C ARG A 34 3.35 -6.95 4.32
N SER A 35 2.49 -7.72 4.98
CA SER A 35 1.08 -7.84 4.62
C SER A 35 0.20 -6.99 5.53
N GLY A 36 -0.91 -6.50 4.99
CA GLY A 36 -1.85 -5.70 5.75
C GLY A 36 -3.06 -5.24 4.94
N ILE A 37 -3.82 -4.30 5.50
CA ILE A 37 -5.01 -3.70 4.90
C ILE A 37 -4.75 -2.22 4.66
N LEU A 38 -5.10 -1.71 3.48
CA LEU A 38 -5.13 -0.27 3.23
C LEU A 38 -6.25 0.36 4.08
N ALA A 39 -5.89 0.96 5.20
CA ALA A 39 -6.85 1.42 6.21
C ALA A 39 -7.41 2.80 5.86
N GLU A 40 -6.53 3.75 5.53
CA GLU A 40 -6.91 5.16 5.37
C GLU A 40 -6.08 5.83 4.27
N THR A 41 -6.68 6.81 3.59
CA THR A 41 -5.98 7.70 2.65
C THR A 41 -6.20 9.16 3.03
N TYR A 42 -5.13 9.96 2.99
CA TYR A 42 -5.11 11.39 3.29
C TYR A 42 -4.57 12.18 2.09
N PRO A 43 -4.60 13.52 2.10
CA PRO A 43 -4.13 14.30 0.95
C PRO A 43 -2.67 14.02 0.52
N SER A 44 -1.79 13.68 1.46
CA SER A 44 -0.35 13.50 1.17
C SER A 44 0.20 12.11 1.48
N VAL A 45 -0.53 11.32 2.27
CA VAL A 45 -0.08 10.01 2.76
C VAL A 45 -1.24 9.02 2.80
N PHE A 46 -0.92 7.73 2.90
CA PHE A 46 -1.86 6.66 3.16
C PHE A 46 -1.37 5.80 4.33
N VAL A 47 -2.29 5.08 4.96
CA VAL A 47 -2.03 4.26 6.15
C VAL A 47 -2.38 2.81 5.86
N ILE A 48 -1.46 1.91 6.20
CA ILE A 48 -1.69 0.47 6.15
C ILE A 48 -1.72 -0.04 7.59
N GLN A 49 -2.76 -0.80 7.92
CA GLN A 49 -2.81 -1.60 9.13
C GLN A 49 -2.14 -2.94 8.84
N LEU A 50 -1.04 -3.23 9.54
CA LEU A 50 -0.24 -4.42 9.34
C LEU A 50 -0.79 -5.59 10.16
N ASP A 51 -0.55 -6.81 9.68
CA ASP A 51 -0.84 -8.02 10.44
C ASP A 51 0.13 -8.11 11.64
N GLN A 52 -0.42 -8.15 12.87
CA GLN A 52 0.37 -8.09 14.12
C GLN A 52 1.18 -9.37 14.38
N ASP A 53 0.77 -10.51 13.84
CA ASP A 53 1.49 -11.78 14.00
C ASP A 53 2.89 -11.75 13.36
N GLU A 54 3.11 -10.84 12.40
CA GLU A 54 4.36 -10.71 11.65
C GLU A 54 5.14 -9.41 11.97
N ASN A 55 4.57 -8.52 12.80
CA ASN A 55 5.06 -7.15 12.94
C ASN A 55 4.98 -6.61 14.37
N SER A 56 6.05 -5.93 14.83
CA SER A 56 6.08 -5.25 16.13
C SER A 56 5.28 -3.94 16.18
N PHE A 57 4.72 -3.49 15.05
CA PHE A 57 3.96 -2.25 14.94
C PHE A 57 2.65 -2.51 14.20
N GLU A 58 1.55 -1.89 14.65
CA GLU A 58 0.21 -2.12 14.11
C GLU A 58 -0.07 -1.36 12.81
N ARG A 59 0.54 -0.18 12.63
CA ARG A 59 0.26 0.71 11.49
C ARG A 59 1.53 1.33 10.94
N VAL A 60 1.56 1.52 9.63
CA VAL A 60 2.59 2.27 8.91
C VAL A 60 1.96 3.26 7.95
N SER A 61 2.65 4.36 7.69
CA SER A 61 2.24 5.36 6.72
C SER A 61 3.34 5.65 5.71
N TYR A 62 2.93 5.90 4.47
CA TYR A 62 3.79 6.24 3.36
C TYR A 62 3.15 7.36 2.52
N SER A 63 3.98 8.08 1.78
CA SER A 63 3.53 9.13 0.87
C SER A 63 3.24 8.57 -0.52
N TYR A 64 2.43 9.29 -1.31
CA TYR A 64 2.24 8.95 -2.72
C TYR A 64 3.52 9.11 -3.54
N ALA A 65 4.45 9.96 -3.07
CA ALA A 65 5.75 10.12 -3.68
C ALA A 65 6.62 8.85 -3.52
N ASP A 66 6.43 8.09 -2.44
CA ASP A 66 7.15 6.84 -2.22
C ASP A 66 6.78 5.77 -3.27
N ILE A 67 5.50 5.73 -3.67
CA ILE A 67 5.04 4.89 -4.78
C ILE A 67 5.57 5.42 -6.12
N LEU A 68 5.54 6.74 -6.31
CA LEU A 68 6.02 7.36 -7.55
C LEU A 68 7.53 7.14 -7.77
N THR A 69 8.30 7.12 -6.69
CA THR A 69 9.76 6.94 -6.70
C THR A 69 10.21 5.49 -6.49
N GLU A 70 9.26 4.55 -6.47
CA GLU A 70 9.51 3.11 -6.32
C GLU A 70 10.26 2.75 -5.01
N THR A 71 10.23 3.63 -4.01
CA THR A 71 10.71 3.31 -2.65
C THR A 71 9.70 2.42 -1.94
N VAL A 72 8.44 2.46 -2.37
CA VAL A 72 7.34 1.61 -1.92
C VAL A 72 6.59 1.02 -3.11
N GLU A 73 6.42 -0.29 -3.10
CA GLU A 73 5.59 -1.03 -4.05
C GLU A 73 4.41 -1.66 -3.29
N LEU A 74 3.21 -1.60 -3.87
CA LEU A 74 1.99 -2.19 -3.31
C LEU A 74 1.40 -3.19 -4.30
N THR A 75 1.08 -4.38 -3.80
CA THR A 75 0.37 -5.41 -4.56
C THR A 75 -0.93 -5.72 -3.83
N PHE A 76 -2.07 -5.41 -4.45
CA PHE A 76 -3.38 -5.71 -3.87
C PHE A 76 -3.78 -7.16 -4.16
N ASP A 77 -4.36 -7.83 -3.17
CA ASP A 77 -4.94 -9.15 -3.36
C ASP A 77 -6.24 -9.00 -4.18
N ASP A 78 -6.21 -9.40 -5.45
CA ASP A 78 -7.38 -9.41 -6.31
C ASP A 78 -8.33 -10.54 -5.90
N THR A 79 -9.06 -10.35 -4.81
CA THR A 79 -10.18 -11.23 -4.41
C THR A 79 -11.51 -10.54 -4.67
N ALA A 80 -11.61 -9.83 -5.79
CA ALA A 80 -12.84 -9.15 -6.20
C ALA A 80 -13.09 -9.29 -7.71
N SER A 81 -12.98 -10.52 -8.22
CA SER A 81 -13.52 -10.89 -9.53
C SER A 81 -14.04 -12.33 -9.47
N SER A 82 -15.36 -12.52 -9.63
CA SER A 82 -16.12 -13.78 -9.77
C SER A 82 -16.64 -14.50 -8.52
N VAL A 83 -17.71 -13.97 -7.92
CA VAL A 83 -18.83 -14.83 -7.51
C VAL A 83 -20.13 -14.11 -7.84
N ALA A 84 -20.61 -14.33 -9.06
CA ALA A 84 -22.01 -14.11 -9.42
C ALA A 84 -22.77 -15.37 -9.02
N TYR A 85 -23.79 -15.22 -8.16
CA TYR A 85 -24.83 -16.22 -7.90
C TYR A 85 -26.14 -15.74 -8.51
#